data_AF-A0A2E2N750-F1
#
_entry.id   AF-A0A2E2N750-F1
#
_cell.length_a   1.000
_cell.length_b   1.000
_cell.length_c   1.000
_cell.angle_alpha   90.00
_cell.angle_beta   90.00
_cell.angle_gamma   90.00
#
_symmetry.space_group_name_H-M   'P 1'
#
loop_
_entity.id
_entity.type
_entity.pdbx_description
1 polymer ?
#
loop_
_entity_poly.entity_id
_entity_poly.type
_entity_poly.pdbx_seq_one_letter_code
_entity_poly.pdbx_strand_id
1 'polypeptide(L)'
;RYGLTDREAVNAITIDAAEALGVADRYGSLEAGKSATLVVTDGNILDIPTNPTMAFVDGRRIDLSNKQTKLRDKYEERYLQTGDLLGE
;
A
#
# COMPACT_ATOMS: atom_id res chain seq x y z
N ARG A 1 -10.69 12.82 -26.14
CA ARG A 1 -10.61 11.89 -24.97
C ARG A 1 -9.75 12.61 -23.95
N TYR A 2 -10.29 12.98 -22.80
CA TYR A 2 -9.58 13.75 -21.78
C TYR A 2 -9.23 12.78 -20.63
N GLY A 3 -7.97 12.80 -20.20
CA GLY A 3 -7.48 11.93 -19.13
C GLY A 3 -5.98 11.68 -19.24
N LEU A 4 -5.36 11.34 -18.11
CA LEU A 4 -3.98 10.85 -18.08
C LEU A 4 -3.94 9.41 -18.58
N THR A 5 -2.86 9.03 -19.25
CA THR A 5 -2.51 7.62 -19.42
C THR A 5 -2.18 7.00 -18.06
N ASP A 6 -2.26 5.67 -17.93
CA ASP A 6 -1.92 4.97 -16.68
C ASP A 6 -0.53 5.36 -16.17
N ARG A 7 0.45 5.47 -17.06
CA ARG A 7 1.81 5.89 -16.70
C ARG A 7 1.86 7.32 -16.18
N GLU A 8 1.17 8.25 -16.85
CA GLU A 8 1.09 9.64 -16.39
C GLU A 8 0.31 9.75 -15.07
N ALA A 9 -0.70 8.92 -14.85
CA ALA A 9 -1.43 8.87 -13.59
C ALA A 9 -0.54 8.38 -12.43
N VAL A 10 0.29 7.34 -12.65
CA VAL A 10 1.28 6.89 -11.66
C VAL A 10 2.33 7.97 -11.39
N ASN A 11 2.85 8.61 -12.44
CA ASN A 11 3.83 9.70 -12.29
C ASN A 11 3.24 10.88 -11.50
N ALA A 12 1.99 11.24 -11.79
CA ALA A 12 1.28 12.34 -11.13
C ALA A 12 1.20 12.15 -9.60
N ILE A 13 1.05 10.91 -9.12
CA ILE A 13 1.00 10.59 -7.69
C ILE A 13 2.36 10.22 -7.08
N THR A 14 3.45 10.22 -7.88
CA THR A 14 4.79 9.84 -7.44
C THR A 14 5.82 10.93 -7.76
N ILE A 15 6.49 10.85 -8.92
CA ILE A 15 7.60 11.73 -9.27
C ILE A 15 7.16 13.17 -9.52
N ASP A 16 6.04 13.39 -10.23
CA ASP A 16 5.58 14.75 -10.54
C ASP A 16 5.17 15.50 -9.26
N ALA A 17 4.57 14.78 -8.30
CA ALA A 17 4.26 15.31 -6.98
C ALA A 17 5.53 15.63 -6.18
N ALA A 18 6.54 14.76 -6.23
CA ALA A 18 7.82 14.99 -5.55
C ALA A 18 8.60 16.17 -6.17
N GLU A 19 8.53 16.34 -7.49
CA GLU A 19 9.11 17.48 -8.21
C GLU A 19 8.41 18.78 -7.82
N ALA A 20 7.07 18.79 -7.82
CA ALA A 20 6.27 19.94 -7.41
C ALA A 20 6.56 20.38 -5.96
N LEU A 21 6.90 19.44 -5.09
CA LEU A 21 7.26 19.68 -3.69
C LEU A 21 8.76 19.96 -3.48
N GLY A 22 9.60 19.84 -4.52
CA GLY A 22 11.04 20.05 -4.43
C GLY A 22 11.79 18.98 -3.64
N VAL A 23 11.26 17.75 -3.57
CA VAL A 23 11.83 16.61 -2.83
C VAL A 23 12.13 15.40 -3.74
N ALA A 24 12.11 15.60 -5.06
CA ALA A 24 12.36 14.58 -6.07
C ALA A 24 13.78 13.98 -6.01
N ASP A 25 14.73 14.66 -5.36
CA ASP A 25 16.07 14.14 -5.08
C ASP A 25 16.04 12.95 -4.12
N ARG A 26 15.02 12.87 -3.25
CA ARG A 26 14.90 11.82 -2.22
C ARG A 26 13.68 10.93 -2.37
N TYR A 27 12.60 11.39 -3.03
CA TYR A 27 11.33 10.68 -3.11
C TYR A 27 10.80 10.65 -4.55
N GLY A 28 9.73 9.88 -4.77
CA GLY A 28 8.96 9.90 -6.02
C GLY A 28 9.41 8.92 -7.11
N SER A 29 10.59 8.30 -7.00
CA SER A 29 11.00 7.22 -7.90
C SER A 29 11.77 6.10 -7.19
N LEU A 30 11.80 4.92 -7.81
CA LEU A 30 12.54 3.75 -7.33
C LEU A 30 13.93 3.72 -7.95
N GLU A 31 14.85 4.49 -7.38
CA GLU A 31 16.23 4.62 -7.84
C GLU A 31 17.22 4.47 -6.67
N ALA A 32 18.41 3.96 -6.96
CA ALA A 32 19.46 3.83 -5.95
C ALA A 32 19.86 5.21 -5.40
N GLY A 33 19.96 5.33 -4.07
CA GLY A 33 20.29 6.57 -3.38
C GLY A 33 19.07 7.39 -2.94
N LYS A 34 17.86 7.08 -3.42
CA LYS A 34 16.62 7.67 -2.92
C LYS A 34 16.13 6.96 -1.65
N SER A 35 15.19 7.60 -0.96
CA SER A 35 14.55 6.99 0.19
C SER A 35 13.76 5.74 -0.22
N ALA A 36 13.90 4.67 0.57
CA ALA A 36 13.12 3.44 0.42
C ALA A 36 11.69 3.61 0.97
N THR A 37 10.97 4.61 0.44
CA THR A 37 9.54 4.83 0.69
C THR A 37 8.76 4.27 -0.48
N LEU A 38 8.12 3.12 -0.27
CA LEU A 38 7.43 2.37 -1.32
C LEU A 38 6.25 1.57 -0.75
N VAL A 39 5.29 1.27 -1.62
CA VAL A 39 4.16 0.40 -1.33
C VAL A 39 4.16 -0.77 -2.31
N VAL A 40 3.79 -1.94 -1.81
CA VAL A 40 3.60 -3.16 -2.58
C VAL A 40 2.12 -3.48 -2.58
N THR A 41 1.56 -3.76 -3.74
CA THR A 41 0.13 -4.03 -3.94
C THR A 41 -0.09 -5.42 -4.53
N ASP A 42 -1.29 -5.97 -4.39
CA ASP A 42 -1.70 -7.26 -4.98
C ASP A 42 -2.17 -7.16 -6.45
N GLY A 43 -2.19 -5.94 -7.00
CA GLY A 43 -2.63 -5.63 -8.36
C GLY A 43 -2.13 -4.25 -8.81
N ASN A 44 -2.74 -3.72 -9.89
CA ASN A 44 -2.44 -2.37 -10.36
C ASN A 44 -2.95 -1.35 -9.34
N ILE A 45 -2.07 -0.46 -8.89
CA ILE A 45 -2.37 0.55 -7.87
C ILE A 45 -3.48 1.53 -8.27
N LEU A 46 -3.75 1.67 -9.57
CA LEU A 46 -4.84 2.54 -10.07
C LEU A 46 -6.21 1.85 -10.03
N ASP A 47 -6.26 0.54 -9.81
CA ASP A 47 -7.50 -0.22 -9.76
C ASP A 47 -8.11 -0.17 -8.36
N ILE A 48 -9.40 0.14 -8.27
CA ILE A 48 -10.18 0.24 -7.02
C ILE A 48 -10.08 -1.02 -6.13
N PRO A 49 -10.16 -2.26 -6.64
CA PRO A 49 -10.11 -3.45 -5.79
C PRO A 49 -8.71 -3.77 -5.23
N THR A 50 -7.66 -3.11 -5.72
CA THR A 50 -6.27 -3.38 -5.34
C THR A 50 -6.00 -2.94 -3.90
N ASN A 51 -5.31 -3.80 -3.14
CA ASN A 51 -4.94 -3.52 -1.75
C ASN A 51 -3.43 -3.44 -1.57
N PRO A 52 -2.95 -2.54 -0.68
CA PRO A 52 -1.56 -2.56 -0.25
C PRO A 52 -1.29 -3.80 0.63
N THR A 53 -0.31 -4.60 0.25
CA THR A 53 0.13 -5.79 1.00
C THR A 53 1.31 -5.49 1.92
N MET A 54 2.17 -4.55 1.52
CA MET A 54 3.28 -4.04 2.33
C MET A 54 3.51 -2.57 2.05
N ALA A 55 3.99 -1.83 3.04
CA ALA A 55 4.45 -0.47 2.83
C ALA A 55 5.66 -0.15 3.70
N PHE A 56 6.49 0.74 3.20
CA PHE A 56 7.75 1.15 3.79
C PHE A 56 7.86 2.68 3.75
N VAL A 57 8.41 3.27 4.80
CA VAL A 57 8.74 4.70 4.88
C VAL A 57 10.17 4.82 5.36
N ASP A 58 11.03 5.46 4.56
CA ASP A 58 12.47 5.59 4.82
C ASP A 58 13.13 4.25 5.20
N GLY A 59 12.75 3.17 4.49
CA GLY A 59 13.26 1.81 4.72
C GLY A 59 12.67 1.07 5.92
N ARG A 60 11.78 1.71 6.70
CA ARG A 60 11.09 1.06 7.83
C ARG A 60 9.75 0.52 7.37
N ARG A 61 9.48 -0.75 7.66
CA ARG A 61 8.18 -1.35 7.39
C ARG A 61 7.12 -0.75 8.31
N ILE A 62 5.98 -0.37 7.75
CA ILE A 62 4.82 0.13 8.50
C ILE A 62 3.76 -0.96 8.66
N ASP A 63 3.09 -0.94 9.82
CA ASP A 63 1.96 -1.83 10.10
C ASP A 63 0.72 -1.32 9.38
N LEU A 64 0.14 -2.17 8.54
CA LEU A 64 -1.09 -1.89 7.79
C LEU A 64 -2.35 -2.32 8.56
N SER A 65 -2.21 -2.87 9.77
CA SER A 65 -3.34 -3.28 10.60
C SER A 65 -4.18 -2.06 11.02
N ASN A 66 -5.50 -2.20 10.89
CA ASN A 66 -6.44 -1.20 11.38
C ASN A 66 -7.40 -1.83 12.42
N LYS A 67 -8.33 -1.04 12.96
CA LYS A 67 -9.29 -1.53 13.95
C LYS A 67 -10.15 -2.69 13.41
N GLN A 68 -10.53 -2.65 12.13
CA GLN A 68 -11.32 -3.72 11.50
C GLN A 68 -10.51 -4.99 11.33
N THR A 69 -9.24 -4.88 10.89
CA THR A 69 -8.29 -5.99 10.84
C THR A 69 -8.16 -6.65 12.20
N LYS A 70 -7.89 -5.85 13.25
CA LYS A 70 -7.76 -6.35 14.62
C LYS A 70 -9.03 -7.00 15.16
N LEU A 71 -10.20 -6.48 14.82
CA LEU A 71 -11.48 -7.07 15.21
C LEU A 71 -11.70 -8.40 14.50
N ARG A 72 -11.50 -8.45 13.18
CA ARG A 72 -11.59 -9.69 12.39
C ARG A 72 -10.67 -10.76 12.98
N ASP A 73 -9.40 -10.43 13.16
CA ASP A 73 -8.40 -11.38 13.66
C ASP A 73 -8.79 -11.88 15.07
N LYS A 74 -9.33 -11.00 15.93
CA LYS A 74 -9.86 -11.38 17.26
C LYS A 74 -11.06 -12.33 17.19
N TYR A 75 -11.99 -12.11 16.26
CA TYR A 75 -13.16 -12.99 16.12
C TYR A 75 -12.77 -14.32 15.48
N GLU A 76 -11.91 -14.32 14.47
CA GLU A 76 -11.34 -15.54 13.88
C GLU A 76 -10.65 -16.41 14.95
N GLU A 77 -9.80 -15.81 15.79
CA GLU A 77 -9.15 -16.53 16.89
C GLU A 77 -10.17 -17.13 17.87
N ARG A 78 -11.22 -16.39 18.23
CA ARG A 78 -12.29 -16.89 19.10
C ARG A 78 -13.01 -18.09 18.47
N TYR A 79 -13.35 -18.03 17.19
CA TYR A 79 -14.04 -19.12 16.52
C TYR A 79 -13.16 -20.36 16.33
N LEU A 80 -11.85 -20.17 16.09
CA LEU A 80 -10.87 -21.26 16.07
C LEU A 80 -10.75 -21.95 17.43
N GLN A 81 -10.77 -21.19 18.53
CA GLN A 81 -10.75 -21.73 19.89
C GLN A 81 -12.07 -22.42 20.29
N THR A 82 -13.20 -21.94 19.76
CA THR A 82 -14.55 -22.45 20.09
C THR A 82 -14.94 -23.66 19.22
N GLY A 83 -14.19 -23.94 18.13
CA GLY A 83 -14.42 -25.09 17.25
C GLY A 83 -15.47 -24.86 16.14
N ASP A 84 -16.13 -23.70 16.12
CA ASP A 84 -17.25 -23.40 15.21
C ASP A 84 -16.84 -23.22 13.72
N LEU A 85 -15.56 -23.00 13.42
CA LEU A 85 -15.07 -22.87 12.03
C LEU A 85 -14.68 -24.20 11.37
N LEU A 86 -14.50 -25.26 12.15
CA LEU A 86 -14.20 -26.61 11.67
C LEU A 86 -15.45 -27.48 11.67
N GLY A 87 -16.55 -26.93 11.15
CA GLY A 87 -17.78 -27.68 10.97
C GLY A 87 -17.52 -28.98 10.20
N GLU A 88 -17.90 -30.11 10.80
CA GLU A 88 -18.51 -31.20 10.03
C GLU A 88 -19.85 -30.73 9.45
#